data_AF-A0A4Q1C7M2-F1
#
_entry.id   AF-A0A4Q1C7M2-F1
#
_cell.length_a   1.000
_cell.length_b   1.000
_cell.length_c   1.000
_cell.angle_alpha   90.00
_cell.angle_beta   90.00
_cell.angle_gamma   90.00
#
_symmetry.space_group_name_H-M   'P 1'
#
loop_
_entity.id
_entity.type
_entity.pdbx_description
1 polymer ?
#
loop_
_entity_poly.entity_id
_entity_poly.type
_entity_poly.pdbx_seq_one_letter_code
_entity_poly.pdbx_strand_id
1 'polypeptide(L)'
;MQNQTWIYAAAGYDVALAMFHLGFWRLFRWREELPKLHPVNRGVMQVLNIMLMAFLLLLAAVLVLNAAELTTTALGRLLLGGLTAMWVLRAMLQPLFWKEVPKATNAAFICLFMLGAGLHALAFGPGA
;
A
#
# COMPACT_ATOMS: atom_id res chain seq x y z
N MET A 1 3.95 -3.03 24.27
CA MET A 1 4.17 -1.63 23.83
C MET A 1 4.93 -1.56 22.49
N GLN A 2 6.06 -2.26 22.32
CA GLN A 2 6.85 -2.19 21.08
C GLN A 2 6.08 -2.62 19.81
N ASN A 3 5.22 -3.66 19.90
CA ASN A 3 4.44 -4.11 18.75
C ASN A 3 3.36 -3.10 18.32
N GLN A 4 2.80 -2.34 19.26
CA GLN A 4 1.81 -1.30 18.94
C GLN A 4 2.46 -0.13 18.16
N THR A 5 3.71 0.21 18.47
CA THR A 5 4.46 1.22 17.71
C THR A 5 4.59 0.83 16.23
N TRP A 6 4.93 -0.43 15.94
CA TRP A 6 5.05 -0.90 14.55
C TRP A 6 3.71 -0.94 13.82
N ILE A 7 2.63 -1.35 14.50
CA ILE A 7 1.27 -1.31 13.94
C ILE A 7 0.86 0.11 13.57
N TYR A 8 1.10 1.10 14.44
CA TYR A 8 0.78 2.49 14.14
C TYR A 8 1.68 3.07 13.02
N ALA A 9 2.95 2.65 12.95
CA ALA A 9 3.82 3.04 11.84
C ALA A 9 3.33 2.46 10.50
N ALA A 10 2.90 1.19 10.49
CA ALA A 10 2.30 0.54 9.32
C ALA A 10 1.00 1.26 8.88
N ALA A 11 0.13 1.58 9.84
CA ALA A 11 -1.09 2.36 9.55
C ALA A 11 -0.77 3.75 8.99
N GLY A 12 0.21 4.45 9.57
CA GLY A 12 0.67 5.74 9.08
C GLY A 12 1.23 5.67 7.66
N TYR A 13 1.96 4.60 7.34
CA TYR A 13 2.44 4.32 5.98
C TYR A 13 1.27 4.15 4.99
N ASP A 14 0.24 3.38 5.34
CA ASP A 14 -0.93 3.17 4.48
C ASP A 14 -1.69 4.47 4.22
N VAL A 15 -1.88 5.30 5.26
CA VAL A 15 -2.50 6.64 5.12
C VAL A 15 -1.66 7.54 4.22
N ALA A 16 -0.35 7.62 4.45
CA ALA A 16 0.54 8.44 3.63
C ALA A 16 0.50 8.02 2.16
N LEU A 17 0.45 6.71 1.90
CA LEU A 17 0.36 6.19 0.55
C LEU A 17 -1.01 6.46 -0.09
N ALA A 18 -2.11 6.37 0.65
CA ALA A 18 -3.43 6.78 0.16
C ALA A 18 -3.42 8.26 -0.26
N MET A 19 -2.82 9.14 0.55
CA MET A 19 -2.68 10.56 0.22
C MET A 19 -1.78 10.81 -0.99
N PHE A 20 -0.72 10.03 -1.16
CA PHE A 20 0.13 10.08 -2.36
C PHE A 20 -0.66 9.80 -3.65
N HIS A 21 -1.63 8.89 -3.63
CA HIS A 21 -2.46 8.54 -4.79
C HIS A 21 -3.44 9.65 -5.20
N LEU A 22 -3.78 10.58 -4.30
CA LEU A 22 -4.51 11.81 -4.67
C LEU A 22 -3.71 12.66 -5.66
N GLY A 23 -2.37 12.58 -5.58
CA GLY A 23 -1.47 13.27 -6.49
C GLY A 23 -1.51 12.74 -7.92
N PHE A 24 -2.06 11.54 -8.18
CA PHE A 24 -1.96 10.88 -9.49
C PHE A 24 -2.62 11.67 -10.61
N TRP A 25 -3.73 12.34 -10.33
CA TRP A 25 -4.40 13.20 -11.31
C TRP A 25 -3.46 14.28 -11.87
N ARG A 26 -2.57 14.80 -11.03
CA ARG A 26 -1.57 15.80 -11.40
C ARG A 26 -0.26 15.17 -11.90
N LEU A 27 0.30 14.23 -11.14
CA LEU A 27 1.59 13.60 -11.43
C LEU A 27 1.62 12.91 -12.80
N PHE A 28 0.51 12.25 -13.17
CA PHE A 28 0.39 11.53 -14.42
C PHE A 28 -0.44 12.27 -15.47
N ARG A 29 -0.74 13.55 -15.24
CA ARG A 29 -1.47 14.40 -16.21
C ARG A 29 -2.76 13.74 -16.69
N TRP A 30 -3.54 13.18 -15.76
CA TRP A 30 -4.71 12.37 -16.11
C TRP A 30 -5.81 13.18 -16.81
N ARG A 31 -5.81 14.50 -16.65
CA ARG A 31 -6.71 15.37 -17.42
C ARG A 31 -6.42 15.29 -18.92
N GLU A 32 -5.17 15.17 -19.32
CA GLU A 32 -4.73 15.10 -20.72
C GLU A 32 -4.57 13.66 -21.22
N GLU A 33 -4.10 12.74 -20.38
CA GLU A 33 -3.74 11.38 -20.78
C GLU A 33 -4.93 10.40 -20.75
N LEU A 34 -5.82 10.48 -19.75
CA LEU A 34 -6.95 9.56 -19.67
C LEU A 34 -7.94 9.66 -20.85
N PRO A 35 -8.24 10.85 -21.43
CA PRO A 35 -9.08 10.94 -22.61
C PRO A 35 -8.57 10.19 -23.84
N LYS A 36 -7.27 9.84 -23.90
CA LYS A 36 -6.68 9.06 -24.98
C LYS A 36 -6.98 7.56 -24.88
N LEU A 37 -7.43 7.10 -23.71
CA LEU A 37 -7.83 5.71 -23.49
C LEU A 37 -9.26 5.46 -23.98
N HIS A 38 -9.59 4.20 -24.26
CA HIS A 38 -10.97 3.78 -24.46
C HIS A 38 -11.84 4.22 -23.25
N PRO A 39 -13.08 4.71 -23.45
CA PRO A 39 -13.90 5.29 -22.37
C PRO A 39 -14.06 4.38 -21.15
N VAL A 40 -14.21 3.07 -21.38
CA VAL A 40 -14.28 2.06 -20.31
C VAL A 40 -12.98 2.01 -19.51
N ASN A 41 -11.83 1.95 -20.17
CA ASN A 41 -10.52 1.85 -19.52
C ASN A 41 -10.19 3.12 -18.72
N ARG A 42 -10.58 4.29 -19.21
CA ARG A 42 -10.52 5.55 -18.46
C ARG A 42 -11.32 5.48 -17.16
N GLY A 43 -12.55 4.96 -17.22
CA GLY A 43 -13.39 4.79 -16.04
C GLY A 43 -12.77 3.81 -15.03
N VAL A 44 -12.34 2.65 -15.53
CA VAL A 44 -11.69 1.60 -14.72
C VAL A 44 -10.46 2.15 -13.98
N MET A 45 -9.58 2.89 -14.65
CA MET A 45 -8.38 3.43 -14.02
C MET A 45 -8.69 4.37 -12.84
N GLN A 46 -9.71 5.23 -12.98
CA GLN A 46 -10.10 6.13 -11.90
C GLN A 46 -10.77 5.39 -10.74
N VAL A 47 -11.68 4.45 -11.03
CA VAL A 47 -12.33 3.63 -10.01
C VAL A 47 -11.29 2.84 -9.23
N LEU A 48 -10.34 2.19 -9.90
CA LEU A 48 -9.28 1.43 -9.24
C LEU A 48 -8.41 2.31 -8.34
N ASN A 49 -8.08 3.54 -8.77
CA ASN A 49 -7.31 4.47 -7.93
C ASN A 49 -8.07 4.88 -6.66
N ILE A 50 -9.35 5.22 -6.80
CA ILE A 50 -10.21 5.60 -5.67
C ILE A 50 -10.44 4.43 -4.71
N MET A 51 -10.72 3.25 -5.24
CA MET A 51 -10.90 2.04 -4.44
C MET A 51 -9.62 1.64 -3.72
N LEU A 52 -8.45 1.80 -4.36
CA LEU A 52 -7.17 1.55 -3.70
C LEU A 52 -6.95 2.51 -2.51
N MET A 53 -7.23 3.81 -2.68
CA MET A 53 -7.14 4.77 -1.57
C MET A 53 -8.09 4.41 -0.44
N ALA A 54 -9.35 4.10 -0.74
CA ALA A 54 -10.34 3.70 0.26
C ALA A 54 -9.92 2.42 0.99
N PHE A 55 -9.35 1.45 0.27
CA PHE A 55 -8.86 0.20 0.85
C PHE A 55 -7.66 0.43 1.77
N LEU A 56 -6.68 1.26 1.38
CA LEU A 56 -5.55 1.63 2.25
C LEU A 56 -6.02 2.32 3.53
N LEU A 57 -6.98 3.24 3.44
CA LEU A 57 -7.56 3.91 4.62
C LEU A 57 -8.34 2.95 5.51
N LEU A 58 -9.08 2.01 4.92
CA LEU A 58 -9.77 0.94 5.68
C LEU A 58 -8.77 0.07 6.44
N LEU A 59 -7.69 -0.36 5.78
CA LEU A 59 -6.65 -1.17 6.41
C LEU A 59 -5.96 -0.40 7.54
N ALA A 60 -5.61 0.87 7.33
CA ALA A 60 -5.09 1.73 8.38
C ALA A 60 -6.04 1.84 9.58
N ALA A 61 -7.35 1.99 9.34
CA ALA A 61 -8.35 2.02 10.39
C ALA A 61 -8.40 0.69 11.16
N VAL A 62 -8.37 -0.46 10.46
CA VAL A 62 -8.33 -1.79 11.09
C VAL A 62 -7.08 -1.93 11.96
N LEU A 63 -5.92 -1.52 11.46
CA LEU A 63 -4.65 -1.53 12.20
C LEU A 63 -4.71 -0.71 13.50
N VAL A 64 -5.25 0.51 13.43
CA VAL A 64 -5.35 1.40 14.59
C VAL A 64 -6.38 0.92 15.61
N LEU A 65 -7.57 0.52 15.16
CA LEU A 65 -8.70 0.18 16.03
C LEU A 65 -8.53 -1.18 16.70
N ASN A 66 -7.80 -2.12 16.08
CA ASN A 66 -7.70 -3.51 16.53
C ASN A 66 -6.26 -3.93 16.85
N ALA A 67 -5.38 -2.97 17.16
CA ALA A 67 -3.94 -3.21 17.35
C ALA A 67 -3.60 -4.37 18.31
N ALA A 68 -4.39 -4.54 19.39
CA ALA A 68 -4.18 -5.62 20.35
C ALA A 68 -4.57 -7.01 19.81
N GLU A 69 -5.66 -7.09 19.04
CA GLU A 69 -6.17 -8.35 18.46
C GLU A 69 -5.33 -8.83 17.29
N LEU A 70 -4.68 -7.90 16.58
CA LEU A 70 -3.88 -8.20 15.39
C LEU A 70 -2.70 -9.13 15.66
N THR A 71 -2.07 -9.03 16.84
CA THR A 71 -0.93 -9.89 17.19
C THR A 71 -1.34 -11.14 17.98
N THR A 72 -2.47 -11.07 18.68
CA THR A 72 -2.90 -12.12 19.62
C THR A 72 -3.78 -13.18 18.98
N THR A 73 -4.56 -12.83 17.95
CA THR A 73 -5.50 -13.75 17.30
C THR A 73 -4.93 -14.37 16.02
N ALA A 74 -5.43 -15.56 15.64
CA ALA A 74 -5.05 -16.19 14.37
C ALA A 74 -5.49 -15.36 13.16
N LEU A 75 -6.70 -14.77 13.21
CA LEU A 75 -7.21 -13.89 12.16
C LEU A 75 -6.34 -12.64 12.02
N GLY A 76 -5.96 -12.02 13.13
CA GLY A 76 -5.09 -10.86 13.15
C GLY A 76 -3.72 -11.13 12.51
N ARG A 77 -3.09 -12.26 12.88
CA ARG A 77 -1.82 -12.69 12.30
C ARG A 77 -1.93 -13.00 10.81
N LEU A 78 -3.04 -13.61 10.38
CA LEU A 78 -3.31 -13.85 8.96
C LEU A 78 -3.45 -12.52 8.21
N LEU A 79 -4.14 -11.54 8.78
CA LEU A 79 -4.30 -10.22 8.16
C LEU A 79 -2.95 -9.51 8.02
N LEU A 80 -2.15 -9.40 9.09
CA LEU A 80 -0.81 -8.80 9.03
C LEU A 80 0.10 -9.53 8.04
N GLY A 81 0.01 -10.86 7.97
CA GLY A 81 0.79 -11.68 7.06
C GLY A 81 0.39 -11.45 5.60
N GLY A 82 -0.91 -11.37 5.35
CA GLY A 82 -1.48 -11.01 4.06
C GLY A 82 -1.06 -9.62 3.60
N LEU A 83 -1.08 -8.62 4.50
CA LEU A 83 -0.62 -7.26 4.20
C LEU A 83 0.87 -7.22 3.88
N THR A 84 1.69 -7.94 4.65
CA THR A 84 3.12 -8.09 4.36
C THR A 84 3.35 -8.71 2.98
N ALA A 85 2.67 -9.82 2.69
CA ALA A 85 2.77 -10.51 1.41
C ALA A 85 2.29 -9.64 0.24
N MET A 86 1.22 -8.86 0.42
CA MET A 86 0.71 -7.91 -0.57
C MET A 86 1.77 -6.87 -0.93
N TRP A 87 2.48 -6.30 0.06
CA TRP A 87 3.54 -5.33 -0.18
C TRP A 87 4.75 -5.94 -0.90
N VAL A 88 5.16 -7.16 -0.55
CA VAL A 88 6.21 -7.90 -1.28
C VAL A 88 5.78 -8.16 -2.72
N LEU A 89 4.56 -8.65 -2.94
CA LEU A 89 4.02 -8.85 -4.28
C LEU A 89 4.02 -7.53 -5.07
N ARG A 90 3.57 -6.43 -4.46
CA ARG A 90 3.57 -5.11 -5.11
C ARG A 90 4.98 -4.66 -5.52
N ALA A 91 5.98 -4.92 -4.69
CA ALA A 91 7.38 -4.66 -5.01
C ALA A 91 7.86 -5.53 -6.20
N MET A 92 7.49 -6.81 -6.24
CA MET A 92 7.85 -7.71 -7.34
C MET A 92 7.20 -7.30 -8.66
N LEU A 93 5.93 -6.86 -8.66
CA LEU A 93 5.23 -6.46 -9.87
C LEU A 93 5.77 -5.14 -10.46
N GLN A 94 6.44 -4.31 -9.65
CA GLN A 94 6.95 -3.00 -10.08
C GLN A 94 7.85 -3.10 -11.33
N PRO A 95 8.98 -3.83 -11.33
CA PRO A 95 9.84 -3.94 -12.52
C PRO A 95 9.20 -4.72 -13.67
N LEU A 96 8.21 -5.59 -13.41
CA LEU A 96 7.53 -6.37 -14.45
C LEU A 96 6.66 -5.48 -15.35
N PHE A 97 5.96 -4.49 -14.76
CA PHE A 97 5.01 -3.64 -15.47
C PHE A 97 5.54 -2.23 -15.78
N TRP A 98 6.59 -1.76 -15.10
CA TRP A 98 7.13 -0.40 -15.28
C TRP A 98 8.47 -0.39 -16.02
N LYS A 99 8.55 -1.12 -17.14
CA LYS A 99 9.80 -1.31 -17.91
C LYS A 99 10.35 -0.02 -18.52
N GLU A 100 9.47 0.88 -18.95
CA GLU A 100 9.82 2.15 -19.61
C GLU A 100 10.22 3.26 -18.63
N VAL A 101 10.14 3.00 -17.32
CA VAL A 101 10.43 3.98 -16.27
C VAL A 101 11.91 3.90 -15.87
N PRO A 102 12.59 5.03 -15.57
CA PRO A 102 13.99 5.02 -15.16
C PRO A 102 14.29 4.04 -14.03
N LYS A 103 15.44 3.36 -14.09
CA LYS A 103 15.86 2.35 -13.10
C LYS A 103 15.85 2.90 -11.67
N ALA A 104 16.29 4.14 -11.49
CA ALA A 104 16.30 4.80 -10.17
C ALA A 104 14.88 4.98 -9.61
N THR A 105 13.92 5.38 -10.45
CA THR A 105 12.51 5.50 -10.06
C THR A 105 11.92 4.14 -9.71
N ASN A 106 12.20 3.11 -10.49
CA ASN A 106 11.78 1.74 -10.15
C ASN A 106 12.38 1.29 -8.81
N ALA A 107 13.66 1.51 -8.57
CA ALA A 107 14.31 1.20 -7.30
C ALA A 107 13.67 1.95 -6.12
N ALA A 108 13.37 3.24 -6.28
CA ALA A 108 12.70 4.04 -5.25
C ALA A 108 11.33 3.47 -4.87
N PHE A 109 10.51 3.08 -5.85
CA PHE A 109 9.20 2.45 -5.58
C PHE A 109 9.36 1.06 -4.96
N ILE A 110 10.32 0.25 -5.39
CA ILE A 110 10.60 -1.04 -4.76
C ILE A 110 10.98 -0.84 -3.29
N CYS A 111 11.88 0.11 -2.98
CA CYS A 111 12.24 0.45 -1.60
C CYS A 111 11.03 0.92 -0.79
N LEU A 112 10.16 1.75 -1.38
CA LEU A 112 8.91 2.19 -0.74
C LEU A 112 8.02 1.00 -0.36
N PHE A 113 7.78 0.07 -1.29
CA PHE A 113 6.94 -1.10 -1.02
C PHE A 113 7.59 -2.10 -0.06
N MET A 114 8.91 -2.28 -0.14
CA MET A 114 9.65 -3.11 0.82
C MET A 114 9.68 -2.49 2.22
N LEU A 115 9.67 -1.16 2.34
CA LEU A 115 9.44 -0.48 3.61
C LEU A 115 8.05 -0.81 4.16
N GLY A 116 7.01 -0.74 3.33
CA GLY A 116 5.66 -1.16 3.70
C GLY A 116 5.62 -2.60 4.21
N ALA A 117 6.24 -3.53 3.49
CA ALA A 117 6.37 -4.93 3.91
C ALA A 117 7.11 -5.06 5.25
N GLY A 118 8.22 -4.34 5.43
CA GLY A 118 9.00 -4.34 6.67
C GLY A 118 8.21 -3.82 7.87
N LEU A 119 7.47 -2.73 7.73
CA LEU A 119 6.64 -2.16 8.81
C LEU A 119 5.54 -3.14 9.26
N HIS A 120 4.88 -3.80 8.31
CA HIS A 120 3.87 -4.83 8.60
C HIS A 120 4.50 -6.11 9.17
N ALA A 121 5.69 -6.50 8.69
CA ALA A 121 6.40 -7.66 9.18
C ALA A 121 6.92 -7.46 10.62
N LEU A 122 7.42 -6.26 10.94
CA LEU A 122 7.92 -5.94 12.28
C LEU A 122 6.80 -5.87 13.32
N ALA A 123 5.54 -5.70 12.89
CA ALA A 123 4.39 -5.85 13.77
C ALA A 123 4.24 -7.29 14.35
N PHE A 124 4.91 -8.30 13.76
CA PHE A 124 5.00 -9.65 14.31
C PHE A 124 6.05 -9.83 15.43
N GLY A 125 6.90 -8.83 15.70
CA GLY A 125 8.14 -8.98 16.48
C GLY A 125 8.04 -9.64 17.86
N PRO A 126 9.14 -10.27 18.34
CA PRO A 126 9.18 -11.26 19.41
C PRO A 126 8.92 -10.63 20.79
N GLY A 127 7.65 -10.58 21.14
CA GLY A 127 7.14 -10.34 22.48
C GLY A 127 5.73 -10.90 22.65
N ALA A 128 5.36 -11.85 21.79
CA ALA A 128 4.10 -12.58 21.78
C ALA A 128 4.32 -13.99 22.31
#